data_AF-A0A520DCM2-F1
#
_entry.id   AF-A0A520DCM2-F1
#
_cell.length_a   1.000
_cell.length_b   1.000
_cell.length_c   1.000
_cell.angle_alpha   90.00
_cell.angle_beta   90.00
_cell.angle_gamma   90.00
#
_symmetry.space_group_name_H-M   'P 1'
#
loop_
_entity.id
_entity.type
_entity.pdbx_description
1 polymer ?
#
loop_
_entity_poly.entity_id
_entity_poly.type
_entity_poly.pdbx_seq_one_letter_code
_entity_poly.pdbx_strand_id
1 'polypeptide(L)'
;MSRDQYSFTNPVEQYARVEPPVQHQPMPGVQARMTPVPDLGEATYRGSGRLAGRKALITGGDSGIGGAVAIAFAREGADVVIVHLPAEQEDAAHILGHIEKAGRKGHAIAADITDAARCRALVAEAVGVLGGLDILVNNAGKQVAVEKIADLSDEQFELTFRTNVFANFWITKAALAHMSAGASIIST
;
A
#
# COMPACT_ATOMS: atom_id res chain seq x y z
N MET A 1 13.91 -26.14 4.23
CA MET A 1 14.65 -24.90 3.97
C MET A 1 13.63 -23.77 3.82
N SER A 2 13.86 -22.63 4.45
CA SER A 2 13.06 -21.40 4.24
C SER A 2 13.02 -21.08 2.73
N ARG A 3 11.86 -20.77 2.14
CA ARG A 3 11.75 -20.24 0.77
C ARG A 3 11.77 -18.70 0.80
N ASP A 4 12.78 -18.15 1.44
CA ASP A 4 12.97 -16.69 1.49
C ASP A 4 13.71 -16.19 0.24
N GLN A 5 13.79 -14.87 0.10
CA GLN A 5 14.38 -14.22 -1.08
C GLN A 5 15.88 -14.46 -1.26
N TYR A 6 16.56 -15.09 -0.29
CA TYR A 6 17.98 -15.44 -0.38
C TYR A 6 18.21 -16.90 -0.80
N SER A 7 17.13 -17.66 -0.98
CA SER A 7 17.20 -19.07 -1.35
C SER A 7 17.28 -19.22 -2.87
N PHE A 8 18.33 -19.87 -3.36
CA PHE A 8 18.44 -20.20 -4.79
C PHE A 8 17.38 -21.23 -5.17
N THR A 9 16.35 -20.78 -5.90
CA THR A 9 15.19 -21.59 -6.30
C THR A 9 14.79 -21.28 -7.74
N ASN A 10 14.05 -22.19 -8.39
CA ASN A 10 13.48 -21.94 -9.70
C ASN A 10 12.29 -20.96 -9.55
N PRO A 11 12.36 -19.73 -10.08
CA PRO A 11 11.29 -18.75 -9.93
C PRO A 11 9.96 -19.19 -10.57
N VAL A 12 10.00 -20.10 -11.56
CA VAL A 12 8.79 -20.67 -12.20
C VAL A 12 7.97 -21.51 -11.22
N GLU A 13 8.61 -22.10 -10.21
CA GLU A 13 7.99 -23.01 -9.23
C GLU A 13 7.91 -22.40 -7.82
N GLN A 14 8.34 -21.15 -7.68
CA GLN A 14 8.44 -20.48 -6.38
C GLN A 14 7.08 -20.24 -5.76
N TYR A 15 6.11 -19.85 -6.58
CA TYR A 15 4.70 -19.64 -6.21
C TYR A 15 3.83 -20.75 -6.79
N ALA A 16 2.68 -21.01 -6.16
CA ALA A 16 1.73 -21.96 -6.68
C ALA A 16 1.22 -21.49 -8.05
N ARG A 17 1.21 -22.39 -9.04
CA ARG A 17 0.49 -22.15 -10.29
C ARG A 17 -1.00 -22.27 -9.99
N VAL A 18 -1.67 -21.13 -9.92
CA VAL A 18 -3.08 -21.04 -9.53
C VAL A 18 -3.94 -20.73 -10.73
N GLU A 19 -5.04 -21.46 -10.86
CA GLU A 19 -6.19 -21.10 -11.70
C GLU A 19 -7.27 -20.60 -10.73
N PRO A 20 -7.28 -19.29 -10.40
CA PRO A 20 -8.23 -18.78 -9.42
C PRO A 20 -9.66 -18.95 -9.92
N PRO A 21 -10.61 -19.40 -9.05
CA PRO A 21 -12.01 -19.42 -9.42
C PRO A 21 -12.51 -18.01 -9.78
N VAL A 22 -13.46 -17.94 -10.71
CA VAL A 22 -14.18 -16.70 -11.00
C VAL A 22 -14.85 -16.22 -9.71
N GLN A 23 -14.55 -14.99 -9.33
CA GLN A 23 -15.04 -14.37 -8.11
C GLN A 23 -15.19 -12.86 -8.30
N HIS A 24 -16.14 -12.26 -7.58
CA HIS A 24 -16.43 -10.83 -7.66
C HIS A 24 -16.65 -10.28 -6.26
N GLN A 25 -16.19 -9.05 -6.05
CA GLN A 25 -16.44 -8.27 -4.85
C GLN A 25 -16.77 -6.83 -5.27
N PRO A 26 -17.60 -6.10 -4.52
CA PRO A 26 -17.73 -4.66 -4.71
C PRO A 26 -16.37 -3.98 -4.44
N MET A 27 -16.06 -2.93 -5.21
CA MET A 27 -14.88 -2.10 -4.97
C MET A 27 -14.92 -1.51 -3.54
N PRO A 28 -13.77 -1.39 -2.85
CA PRO A 28 -12.42 -1.70 -3.36
C PRO A 28 -12.04 -3.19 -3.30
N GLY A 29 -12.88 -4.03 -2.69
CA GLY A 29 -12.60 -5.43 -2.40
C GLY A 29 -12.00 -5.61 -1.00
N VAL A 30 -12.01 -6.84 -0.50
CA VAL A 30 -11.30 -7.24 0.72
C VAL A 30 -10.43 -8.44 0.37
N GLN A 31 -9.12 -8.30 0.48
CA GLN A 31 -8.13 -9.29 0.09
C GLN A 31 -8.30 -10.60 0.88
N ALA A 32 -8.57 -10.51 2.18
CA ALA A 32 -8.81 -11.69 3.02
C ALA A 32 -9.95 -12.59 2.52
N ARG A 33 -10.83 -12.08 1.65
CA ARG A 33 -11.97 -12.81 1.08
C ARG A 33 -11.69 -13.39 -0.32
N MET A 34 -10.49 -13.21 -0.84
CA MET A 34 -10.08 -13.79 -2.12
C MET A 34 -9.79 -15.29 -1.97
N THR A 35 -9.98 -16.02 -3.06
CA THR A 35 -9.56 -17.43 -3.16
C THR A 35 -8.71 -17.62 -4.43
N PRO A 36 -7.41 -17.96 -4.31
CA PRO A 36 -6.61 -17.95 -3.09
C PRO A 36 -6.39 -16.51 -2.59
N VAL A 37 -6.10 -16.37 -1.29
CA VAL A 37 -5.61 -15.11 -0.73
C VAL A 37 -4.19 -14.85 -1.28
N PRO A 38 -3.89 -13.65 -1.81
CA PRO A 38 -2.55 -13.28 -2.24
C PRO A 38 -1.49 -13.46 -1.14
N ASP A 39 -0.33 -13.99 -1.50
CA ASP A 39 0.86 -14.03 -0.64
C ASP A 39 1.58 -12.68 -0.73
N LEU A 40 1.62 -11.95 0.39
CA LEU A 40 2.27 -10.64 0.49
C LEU A 40 3.68 -10.74 1.07
N GLY A 41 4.21 -11.95 1.22
CA GLY A 41 5.50 -12.21 1.84
C GLY A 41 5.43 -12.33 3.36
N GLU A 42 4.24 -12.51 3.94
CA GLU A 42 4.02 -12.65 5.40
C GLU A 42 4.90 -13.70 6.03
N ALA A 43 5.19 -14.80 5.33
CA ALA A 43 6.05 -15.87 5.83
C ALA A 43 7.47 -15.85 5.23
N THR A 44 7.67 -15.18 4.09
CA THR A 44 8.86 -15.38 3.24
C THR A 44 9.81 -14.19 3.20
N TYR A 45 9.34 -12.94 3.35
CA TYR A 45 10.24 -11.78 3.27
C TYR A 45 11.13 -11.68 4.52
N ARG A 46 12.45 -11.81 4.40
CA ARG A 46 13.37 -11.64 5.54
C ARG A 46 14.09 -10.30 5.50
N GLY A 47 13.87 -9.45 6.50
CA GLY A 47 14.55 -8.15 6.61
C GLY A 47 16.07 -8.28 6.88
N SER A 48 16.81 -7.22 6.55
CA SER A 48 18.26 -7.09 6.73
C SER A 48 18.69 -5.74 7.31
N GLY A 49 17.74 -4.92 7.75
CA GLY A 49 17.99 -3.61 8.38
C GLY A 49 18.23 -2.47 7.39
N ARG A 50 17.86 -2.63 6.12
CA ARG A 50 18.16 -1.64 5.05
C ARG A 50 17.44 -0.30 5.22
N LEU A 51 16.37 -0.27 6.02
CA LEU A 51 15.54 0.91 6.27
C LEU A 51 15.45 1.23 7.76
N ALA A 52 16.46 0.86 8.55
CA ALA A 52 16.48 1.10 9.98
C ALA A 52 16.23 2.58 10.31
N GLY A 53 15.16 2.84 11.08
CA GLY A 53 14.79 4.19 11.55
C GLY A 53 14.08 5.07 10.52
N ARG A 54 13.76 4.54 9.33
CA ARG A 54 13.01 5.27 8.29
C ARG A 54 11.54 5.41 8.65
N LYS A 55 10.87 6.39 8.04
CA LYS A 55 9.47 6.76 8.29
C LYS A 55 8.70 6.79 6.98
N ALA A 56 7.85 5.78 6.78
CA ALA A 56 7.16 5.56 5.53
C ALA A 56 5.65 5.84 5.60
N LEU A 57 5.13 6.55 4.59
CA LEU A 57 3.70 6.67 4.30
C LEU A 57 3.40 5.92 3.01
N ILE A 58 2.44 4.98 3.06
CA ILE A 58 2.06 4.13 1.92
C ILE A 58 0.55 4.25 1.69
N THR A 59 0.12 4.70 0.50
CA THR A 59 -1.30 4.68 0.13
C THR A 59 -1.69 3.33 -0.48
N GLY A 60 -2.90 2.84 -0.18
CA GLY A 60 -3.32 1.48 -0.54
C GLY A 60 -2.43 0.43 0.13
N GLY A 61 -2.04 0.69 1.38
CA GLY A 61 -1.09 -0.15 2.13
C GLY A 61 -1.74 -1.29 2.91
N ASP A 62 -3.06 -1.45 2.80
CA ASP A 62 -3.87 -2.49 3.43
C ASP A 62 -3.77 -3.84 2.71
N SER A 63 -3.54 -3.84 1.40
CA SER A 63 -3.62 -5.04 0.58
C SER A 63 -2.68 -4.99 -0.63
N GLY A 64 -2.58 -6.11 -1.35
CA GLY A 64 -1.83 -6.23 -2.59
C GLY A 64 -0.37 -5.77 -2.47
N ILE A 65 0.07 -5.02 -3.49
CA ILE A 65 1.45 -4.53 -3.59
C ILE A 65 1.78 -3.62 -2.40
N GLY A 66 0.87 -2.73 -2.00
CA GLY A 66 1.12 -1.81 -0.88
C GLY A 66 1.25 -2.52 0.46
N GLY A 67 0.43 -3.54 0.70
CA GLY A 67 0.54 -4.41 1.89
C GLY A 67 1.88 -5.16 1.94
N ALA A 68 2.32 -5.73 0.81
CA ALA A 68 3.63 -6.40 0.72
C ALA A 68 4.79 -5.42 0.98
N VAL A 69 4.71 -4.20 0.43
CA VAL A 69 5.68 -3.12 0.67
C VAL A 69 5.70 -2.72 2.15
N ALA A 70 4.55 -2.59 2.80
CA ALA A 70 4.44 -2.24 4.21
C ALA A 70 5.12 -3.30 5.10
N ILE A 71 4.87 -4.59 4.84
CA ILE A 71 5.51 -5.71 5.54
C ILE A 71 7.03 -5.66 5.33
N ALA A 72 7.48 -5.51 4.09
CA ALA A 72 8.91 -5.45 3.77
C ALA A 72 9.61 -4.27 4.45
N PHE A 73 9.01 -3.07 4.40
CA PHE A 73 9.56 -1.87 5.02
C PHE A 73 9.70 -2.00 6.53
N ALA A 74 8.67 -2.53 7.20
CA ALA A 74 8.72 -2.78 8.63
C ALA A 74 9.83 -3.78 8.98
N ARG A 75 9.95 -4.88 8.22
CA ARG A 75 11.03 -5.87 8.42
C ARG A 75 12.43 -5.31 8.15
N GLU A 76 12.56 -4.34 7.27
CA GLU A 76 13.81 -3.63 7.03
C GLU A 76 14.09 -2.55 8.08
N GLY A 77 13.17 -2.30 9.02
CA GLY A 77 13.37 -1.45 10.19
C GLY A 77 12.69 -0.08 10.15
N ALA A 78 11.77 0.14 9.20
CA ALA A 78 11.02 1.39 9.09
C ALA A 78 9.76 1.39 9.97
N ASP A 79 9.37 2.55 10.48
CA ASP A 79 8.01 2.78 10.97
C ASP A 79 7.10 3.12 9.79
N VAL A 80 5.87 2.60 9.80
CA VAL A 80 5.00 2.59 8.61
C VAL A 80 3.60 3.09 8.96
N VAL A 81 3.13 4.08 8.21
CA VAL A 81 1.72 4.49 8.15
C VAL A 81 1.14 4.03 6.83
N ILE A 82 0.00 3.33 6.88
CA ILE A 82 -0.76 2.92 5.70
C ILE A 82 -2.05 3.73 5.58
N VAL A 83 -2.46 4.03 4.35
CA VAL A 83 -3.74 4.67 4.03
C VAL A 83 -4.60 3.68 3.26
N HIS A 84 -5.87 3.58 3.61
CA HIS A 84 -6.84 2.68 2.98
C HIS A 84 -8.26 3.28 3.03
N LEU A 85 -9.22 2.68 2.32
CA LEU A 85 -10.63 3.06 2.46
C LEU A 85 -11.25 2.36 3.69
N PRO A 86 -12.27 2.95 4.34
CA PRO A 86 -12.90 2.36 5.53
C PRO A 86 -13.38 0.91 5.36
N ALA A 87 -13.78 0.52 4.14
CA ALA A 87 -14.24 -0.84 3.84
C ALA A 87 -13.15 -1.91 3.96
N GLU A 88 -11.86 -1.51 3.91
CA GLU A 88 -10.68 -2.38 3.90
C GLU A 88 -10.05 -2.51 5.31
N GLN A 89 -10.76 -2.08 6.37
CA GLN A 89 -10.23 -2.07 7.73
C GLN A 89 -9.74 -3.45 8.23
N GLU A 90 -10.35 -4.53 7.73
CA GLU A 90 -9.97 -5.91 8.00
C GLU A 90 -8.55 -6.21 7.49
N ASP A 91 -8.27 -5.88 6.22
CA ASP A 91 -6.96 -6.09 5.60
C ASP A 91 -5.91 -5.14 6.22
N ALA A 92 -6.28 -3.89 6.49
CA ALA A 92 -5.40 -2.94 7.17
C ALA A 92 -4.95 -3.46 8.55
N ALA A 93 -5.87 -4.06 9.33
CA ALA A 93 -5.55 -4.65 10.62
C ALA A 93 -4.58 -5.84 10.49
N HIS A 94 -4.72 -6.66 9.45
CA HIS A 94 -3.78 -7.74 9.14
C HIS A 94 -2.36 -7.20 8.92
N ILE A 95 -2.22 -6.18 8.07
CA ILE A 95 -0.91 -5.55 7.79
C ILE A 95 -0.31 -4.91 9.04
N LEU A 96 -1.10 -4.20 9.85
CA LEU A 96 -0.62 -3.63 11.12
C LEU A 96 -0.06 -4.71 12.05
N GLY A 97 -0.73 -5.86 12.15
CA GLY A 97 -0.23 -6.99 12.93
C GLY A 97 1.13 -7.51 12.45
N HIS A 98 1.43 -7.44 11.15
CA HIS A 98 2.74 -7.79 10.61
C HIS A 98 3.82 -6.72 10.87
N ILE A 99 3.45 -5.44 10.86
CA ILE A 99 4.33 -4.33 11.22
C ILE A 99 4.73 -4.43 12.70
N GLU A 100 3.75 -4.68 13.59
CA GLU A 100 3.98 -4.85 15.02
C GLU A 100 4.87 -6.07 15.32
N LYS A 101 4.63 -7.21 14.66
CA LYS A 101 5.50 -8.40 14.77
C LYS A 101 6.94 -8.14 14.34
N ALA A 102 7.19 -7.17 13.47
CA ALA A 102 8.53 -6.73 13.09
C ALA A 102 9.17 -5.76 14.11
N GLY A 103 8.47 -5.43 15.21
CA GLY A 103 8.94 -4.53 16.26
C GLY A 103 8.93 -3.06 15.85
N ARG A 104 8.11 -2.70 14.86
CA ARG A 104 8.02 -1.33 14.32
C ARG A 104 6.69 -0.68 14.66
N LYS A 105 6.65 0.65 14.60
CA LYS A 105 5.42 1.41 14.79
C LYS A 105 4.58 1.33 13.50
N GLY A 106 3.37 0.78 13.64
CA GLY A 106 2.35 0.76 12.60
C GLY A 106 1.18 1.68 12.92
N HIS A 107 0.61 2.34 11.92
CA HIS A 107 -0.67 3.04 12.04
C HIS A 107 -1.44 3.02 10.72
N ALA A 108 -2.77 2.97 10.79
CA ALA A 108 -3.63 2.98 9.61
C ALA A 108 -4.53 4.22 9.63
N ILE A 109 -4.60 4.91 8.50
CA ILE A 109 -5.45 6.06 8.27
C ILE A 109 -6.53 5.67 7.27
N ALA A 110 -7.78 5.61 7.72
CA ALA A 110 -8.92 5.46 6.81
C ALA A 110 -9.21 6.80 6.12
N ALA A 111 -9.05 6.86 4.79
CA ALA A 111 -9.22 8.09 4.02
C ALA A 111 -9.58 7.82 2.56
N ASP A 112 -10.52 8.61 2.03
CA ASP A 112 -10.67 8.79 0.59
C ASP A 112 -9.68 9.86 0.11
N ILE A 113 -8.84 9.49 -0.85
CA ILE A 113 -7.79 10.35 -1.41
C ILE A 113 -8.25 11.13 -2.64
N THR A 114 -9.53 11.06 -3.00
CA THR A 114 -10.10 11.82 -4.12
C THR A 114 -10.36 13.29 -3.76
N ASP A 115 -10.16 13.70 -2.50
CA ASP A 115 -10.26 15.08 -2.04
C ASP A 115 -8.90 15.68 -1.64
N ALA A 116 -8.62 16.89 -2.16
CA ALA A 116 -7.35 17.56 -1.96
C ALA A 116 -7.10 17.98 -0.51
N ALA A 117 -8.15 18.38 0.24
CA ALA A 117 -8.01 18.77 1.63
C ALA A 117 -7.73 17.54 2.51
N ARG A 118 -8.42 16.42 2.26
CA ARG A 118 -8.17 15.15 2.93
C ARG A 118 -6.76 14.63 2.65
N CYS A 119 -6.26 14.74 1.42
CA CYS A 119 -4.87 14.41 1.08
C CYS A 119 -3.84 15.23 1.88
N ARG A 120 -4.09 16.52 2.13
CA ARG A 120 -3.19 17.31 2.97
C ARG A 120 -3.29 16.91 4.44
N ALA A 121 -4.49 16.69 4.93
CA ALA A 121 -4.74 16.29 6.31
C ALA A 121 -4.11 14.93 6.64
N LEU A 122 -4.24 13.93 5.76
CA LEU A 122 -3.65 12.59 6.01
C LEU A 122 -2.12 12.63 6.05
N VAL A 123 -1.47 13.53 5.29
CA VAL A 123 -0.01 13.68 5.35
C VAL A 123 0.41 14.27 6.69
N ALA A 124 -0.29 15.31 7.15
CA ALA A 124 -0.03 15.91 8.46
C ALA A 124 -0.24 14.91 9.61
N GLU A 125 -1.30 14.10 9.52
CA GLU A 125 -1.60 13.01 10.45
C GLU A 125 -0.48 11.96 10.47
N ALA A 126 -0.06 11.47 9.30
CA ALA A 126 1.05 10.52 9.18
C ALA A 126 2.37 11.07 9.76
N VAL A 127 2.69 12.33 9.47
CA VAL A 127 3.88 13.00 10.01
C VAL A 127 3.81 13.12 11.53
N GLY A 128 2.64 13.45 12.10
CA GLY A 128 2.43 13.52 13.54
C GLY A 128 2.60 12.16 14.22
N VAL A 129 2.12 11.08 13.59
CA VAL A 129 2.31 9.72 14.07
C VAL A 129 3.77 9.30 13.99
N LEU A 130 4.46 9.54 12.88
CA LEU A 130 5.83 9.06 12.65
C LEU A 130 6.91 9.95 13.28
N GLY A 131 6.60 11.22 13.59
CA GLY A 131 7.61 12.20 13.99
C GLY A 131 8.53 12.61 12.83
N GLY A 132 8.00 12.65 11.61
CA GLY A 132 8.72 12.96 10.36
C GLY A 132 8.30 12.07 9.20
N LEU A 133 8.82 12.34 8.00
CA LEU A 133 8.52 11.55 6.81
C LEU A 133 9.73 11.53 5.86
N ASP A 134 10.17 10.35 5.45
CA ASP A 134 11.32 10.20 4.55
C ASP A 134 11.11 9.16 3.44
N ILE A 135 9.99 8.43 3.45
CA ILE A 135 9.55 7.58 2.34
C ILE A 135 8.07 7.84 2.08
N LEU A 136 7.73 8.19 0.84
CA LEU A 136 6.36 8.23 0.36
C LEU A 136 6.17 7.19 -0.74
N VAL A 137 5.14 6.36 -0.61
CA VAL A 137 4.71 5.42 -1.65
C VAL A 137 3.28 5.76 -2.03
N ASN A 138 3.11 6.34 -3.22
CA ASN A 138 1.80 6.55 -3.82
C ASN A 138 1.42 5.27 -4.59
N ASN A 139 0.66 4.39 -3.95
CA ASN A 139 0.31 3.07 -4.49
C ASN A 139 -1.21 2.85 -4.63
N ALA A 140 -2.04 3.59 -3.89
CA ALA A 140 -3.50 3.50 -4.05
C ALA A 140 -3.91 3.80 -5.50
N GLY A 141 -4.81 2.96 -6.03
CA GLY A 141 -5.26 3.07 -7.41
C GLY A 141 -6.70 2.62 -7.57
N LYS A 142 -7.38 3.19 -8.57
CA LYS A 142 -8.70 2.80 -9.03
C LYS A 142 -8.59 2.19 -10.43
N GLN A 143 -9.21 1.03 -10.60
CA GLN A 143 -9.33 0.36 -11.89
C GLN A 143 -10.73 -0.23 -12.02
N VAL A 144 -11.45 0.13 -13.08
CA VAL A 144 -12.76 -0.43 -13.43
C VAL A 144 -12.75 -0.68 -14.94
N ALA A 145 -12.91 -1.94 -15.33
CA ALA A 145 -12.88 -2.32 -16.75
C ALA A 145 -14.18 -1.91 -17.44
N VAL A 146 -14.05 -1.31 -18.64
CA VAL A 146 -15.15 -0.98 -19.54
C VAL A 146 -14.71 -1.39 -20.93
N GLU A 147 -15.49 -2.25 -21.59
CA GLU A 147 -15.08 -2.85 -22.87
C GLU A 147 -15.10 -1.83 -24.03
N LYS A 148 -16.09 -0.93 -24.03
CA LYS A 148 -16.27 0.08 -25.09
C LYS A 148 -16.17 1.47 -24.50
N ILE A 149 -15.38 2.34 -25.15
CA ILE A 149 -15.23 3.74 -24.72
C ILE A 149 -16.56 4.51 -24.67
N ALA A 150 -17.54 4.15 -25.50
CA ALA A 150 -18.87 4.77 -25.49
C ALA A 150 -19.67 4.50 -24.21
N ASP A 151 -19.30 3.46 -23.45
CA ASP A 151 -19.94 3.09 -22.18
C ASP A 151 -19.19 3.68 -20.97
N LEU A 152 -18.02 4.32 -21.20
CA LEU A 152 -17.24 4.94 -20.13
C LEU A 152 -17.84 6.30 -19.79
N SER A 153 -18.38 6.42 -18.58
CA SER A 153 -18.94 7.69 -18.12
C SER A 153 -17.86 8.71 -17.76
N ASP A 154 -18.18 9.99 -17.90
CA ASP A 154 -17.30 11.10 -17.51
C ASP A 154 -16.96 11.01 -16.00
N GLU A 155 -17.91 10.61 -15.16
CA GLU A 155 -17.70 10.46 -13.72
C GLU A 155 -16.70 9.34 -13.40
N GLN A 156 -16.78 8.20 -14.09
CA GLN A 156 -15.81 7.13 -13.91
C GLN A 156 -14.41 7.58 -14.36
N PHE A 157 -14.33 8.27 -15.50
CA PHE A 157 -13.07 8.80 -16.00
C PHE A 157 -12.45 9.80 -15.01
N GLU A 158 -13.22 10.80 -14.57
CA GLU A 158 -12.76 11.78 -13.59
C GLU A 158 -12.34 11.10 -12.30
N LEU A 159 -13.17 10.22 -11.73
CA LEU A 159 -12.85 9.55 -10.48
C LEU A 159 -11.53 8.75 -10.56
N THR A 160 -11.26 8.12 -11.71
CA THR A 160 -10.00 7.42 -11.97
C THR A 160 -8.82 8.39 -11.96
N PHE A 161 -8.93 9.56 -12.60
CA PHE A 161 -7.89 10.59 -12.57
C PHE A 161 -7.72 11.21 -11.18
N ARG A 162 -8.81 11.41 -10.44
CA ARG A 162 -8.75 11.94 -9.06
C ARG A 162 -7.95 11.00 -8.16
N THR A 163 -8.22 9.70 -8.21
CA THR A 163 -7.49 8.71 -7.42
C THR A 163 -6.06 8.53 -7.90
N ASN A 164 -5.85 8.33 -9.20
CA ASN A 164 -4.56 7.82 -9.69
C ASN A 164 -3.57 8.96 -10.00
N VAL A 165 -4.05 10.17 -10.33
CA VAL A 165 -3.19 11.28 -10.77
C VAL A 165 -3.23 12.44 -9.79
N PHE A 166 -4.43 12.92 -9.44
CA PHE A 166 -4.53 14.11 -8.60
C PHE A 166 -4.14 13.82 -7.14
N ALA A 167 -4.54 12.68 -6.58
CA ALA A 167 -4.11 12.28 -5.25
C ALA A 167 -2.58 12.19 -5.16
N ASN A 168 -1.94 11.57 -6.15
CA ASN A 168 -0.48 11.54 -6.31
C ASN A 168 0.14 12.94 -6.20
N PHE A 169 -0.40 13.90 -6.96
CA PHE A 169 0.05 15.29 -6.91
C PHE A 169 -0.19 15.95 -5.55
N TRP A 170 -1.39 15.84 -4.96
CA TRP A 170 -1.75 16.50 -3.71
C TRP A 170 -0.96 15.98 -2.51
N ILE A 171 -0.84 14.65 -2.41
CA ILE A 171 -0.11 13.98 -1.33
C ILE A 171 1.38 14.30 -1.46
N THR A 172 1.96 14.16 -2.66
CA THR A 172 3.37 14.50 -2.90
C THR A 172 3.65 15.96 -2.54
N LYS A 173 2.81 16.90 -3.02
CA LYS A 173 2.96 18.33 -2.72
C LYS A 173 2.94 18.61 -1.22
N ALA A 174 2.08 17.92 -0.46
CA ALA A 174 2.02 18.07 1.00
C ALA A 174 3.23 17.42 1.70
N ALA A 175 3.67 16.25 1.24
CA ALA A 175 4.77 15.49 1.82
C ALA A 175 6.12 16.22 1.70
N LEU A 176 6.36 16.93 0.59
CA LEU A 176 7.64 17.62 0.34
C LEU A 176 8.07 18.60 1.45
N ALA A 177 7.12 19.19 2.20
CA ALA A 177 7.44 20.06 3.32
C ALA A 177 8.08 19.32 4.52
N HIS A 178 7.97 17.99 4.55
CA HIS A 178 8.41 17.13 5.65
C HIS A 178 9.57 16.20 5.27
N MET A 179 10.00 16.24 4.01
CA MET A 179 11.01 15.34 3.46
C MET A 179 12.36 16.07 3.31
N SER A 180 13.40 15.53 3.94
CA SER A 180 14.77 16.04 3.85
C SER A 180 15.59 15.37 2.75
N ALA A 181 16.79 15.89 2.48
CA ALA A 181 17.73 15.26 1.56
C ALA A 181 17.99 13.79 1.96
N GLY A 182 17.91 12.89 0.98
CA GLY A 182 17.97 11.43 1.20
C GLY A 182 16.61 10.73 1.32
N ALA A 183 15.50 11.48 1.36
CA ALA A 183 14.16 10.93 1.27
C ALA A 183 13.86 10.35 -0.13
N SER A 184 12.82 9.52 -0.23
CA SER A 184 12.41 8.87 -1.49
C SER A 184 10.90 8.97 -1.71
N ILE A 185 10.50 9.18 -2.96
CA ILE A 185 9.12 9.09 -3.43
C ILE A 185 9.05 7.98 -4.47
N ILE A 186 8.10 7.06 -4.30
CA ILE A 186 7.85 5.93 -5.19
C ILE A 186 6.39 6.01 -5.64
N SER A 187 6.12 5.75 -6.91
CA SER A 187 4.76 5.76 -7.47
C SER A 187 4.56 4.50 -8.30
N THR A 188 3.44 3.82 -8.08
CA THR A 188 3.06 2.58 -8.76
C THR A 188 2.14 2.86 -9.94
#